data_AF-A0A529M7D9-F1
#
_entry.id   AF-A0A529M7D9-F1
#
_cell.length_a   1.000
_cell.length_b   1.000
_cell.length_c   1.000
_cell.angle_alpha   90.00
_cell.angle_beta   90.00
_cell.angle_gamma   90.00
#
_symmetry.space_group_name_H-M   'P 1'
#
loop_
_entity.id
_entity.type
_entity.pdbx_description
1 polymer ?
#
loop_
_entity_poly.entity_id
_entity_poly.type
_entity_poly.pdbx_seq_one_letter_code
_entity_poly.pdbx_strand_id
1 'polypeptide(L)' 'MPRIVKHPEIRREELLDHAQALFLTHGYEKASLNDVIAAAGVSKGAFYHYFASKEALLEALAERFAR' A
#
# COMPACT_ATOMS: atom_id res chain seq x y z
N MET A 1 0.09 24.19 6.46
CA MET A 1 0.03 23.63 5.09
C MET A 1 -1.32 22.95 4.91
N PRO A 2 -2.09 23.23 3.85
CA PRO A 2 -3.37 22.55 3.62
C PRO A 2 -3.11 21.07 3.31
N ARG A 3 -3.89 20.17 3.90
CA ARG A 3 -3.82 18.74 3.63
C ARG A 3 -4.34 18.49 2.21
N ILE A 4 -3.45 18.18 1.27
CA ILE A 4 -3.84 17.82 -0.10
C ILE A 4 -4.55 16.47 -0.03
N VAL A 5 -5.87 16.49 -0.19
CA VAL A 5 -6.69 15.29 -0.27
C VAL A 5 -6.63 14.80 -1.70
N LYS A 6 -5.82 13.76 -1.95
CA LYS A 6 -5.89 13.04 -3.22
C LYS A 6 -7.16 12.22 -3.27
N HIS A 7 -7.64 12.03 -4.49
CA HIS A 7 -8.71 11.10 -4.79
C HIS A 7 -8.40 9.69 -4.23
N PRO A 8 -9.36 8.99 -3.59
CA PRO A 8 -9.14 7.72 -2.90
C PRO A 8 -8.44 6.66 -3.77
N GLU A 9 -8.82 6.58 -5.03
CA GLU A 9 -8.27 5.68 -6.04
C GLU A 9 -6.77 5.93 -6.29
N ILE A 10 -6.35 7.20 -6.37
CA ILE A 10 -4.94 7.56 -6.55
C ILE A 10 -4.13 7.10 -5.33
N ARG A 11 -4.68 7.29 -4.13
CA ARG A 11 -4.02 6.87 -2.89
C ARG A 11 -3.88 5.35 -2.82
N ARG A 12 -4.92 4.61 -3.22
CA ARG A 12 -4.89 3.15 -3.26
C ARG A 12 -3.80 2.64 -4.20
N GLU A 13 -3.69 3.22 -5.40
CA GLU A 13 -2.65 2.83 -6.36
C GLU A 13 -1.24 3.16 -5.86
N GLU A 14 -1.02 4.33 -5.23
CA GLU A 14 0.26 4.66 -4.60
C GLU A 14 0.68 3.63 -3.55
N LEU A 15 -0.27 3.19 -2.72
CA LEU A 15 -0.01 2.14 -1.73
C LEU A 15 0.39 0.81 -2.38
N LEU A 16 -0.26 0.44 -3.48
CA LEU A 16 0.09 -0.76 -4.25
C LEU A 16 1.48 -0.64 -4.88
N ASP A 17 1.85 0.52 -5.43
CA ASP A 17 3.18 0.75 -6.00
C ASP A 17 4.29 0.58 -4.94
N HIS A 18 4.10 1.17 -3.76
CA HIS A 18 5.05 1.03 -2.65
C HIS A 18 5.12 -0.40 -2.13
N ALA A 19 3.98 -1.08 -2.00
CA ALA A 19 3.92 -2.48 -1.58
C ALA A 19 4.64 -3.40 -2.57
N GLN A 20 4.39 -3.22 -3.87
CA GLN A 20 5.04 -3.97 -4.94
C GLN A 20 6.56 -3.81 -4.88
N ALA A 21 7.05 -2.57 -4.78
CA ALA A 21 8.49 -2.31 -4.71
C ALA A 21 9.13 -2.98 -3.47
N LEU A 22 8.49 -2.88 -2.31
CA LEU A 22 8.94 -3.52 -1.08
C LEU A 22 8.96 -5.04 -1.19
N PHE A 23 7.88 -5.64 -1.68
CA PHE A 23 7.75 -7.10 -1.81
C PHE A 23 8.76 -7.67 -2.81
N LEU A 24 9.00 -6.99 -3.93
CA LEU A 24 10.02 -7.41 -4.91
C LEU A 24 11.45 -7.28 -4.37
N THR A 25 11.72 -6.27 -3.53
CA THR A 25 13.09 -6.01 -3.04
C THR A 25 13.44 -6.89 -1.83
N HIS A 26 12.51 -7.06 -0.88
CA HIS A 26 12.78 -7.72 0.40
C HIS A 26 12.12 -9.10 0.54
N GLY A 27 11.24 -9.46 -0.39
CA GLY A 27 10.34 -10.60 -0.29
C GLY A 27 9.12 -10.30 0.57
N TYR A 28 8.00 -10.98 0.28
CA TYR A 28 6.74 -10.80 0.99
C TYR A 28 6.91 -10.99 2.50
N GLU A 29 7.50 -12.10 2.94
CA GLU A 29 7.63 -12.43 4.38
C GLU A 29 8.32 -11.34 5.21
N LYS A 30 9.39 -10.74 4.68
CA LYS A 30 10.19 -9.75 5.42
C LYS A 30 9.60 -8.34 5.40
N ALA A 31 8.77 -8.00 4.41
CA ALA A 31 8.13 -6.70 4.34
C ALA A 31 6.99 -6.59 5.35
N SER A 32 6.83 -5.44 5.99
CA SER A 32 5.72 -5.18 6.91
C SER A 32 4.76 -4.11 6.37
N LEU A 33 3.53 -4.09 6.90
CA LEU A 33 2.60 -2.99 6.62
C LEU A 33 3.17 -1.63 7.03
N ASN A 34 3.95 -1.58 8.11
CA ASN A 34 4.56 -0.33 8.57
C ASN A 34 5.60 0.20 7.57
N ASP A 35 6.34 -0.68 6.88
CA ASP A 35 7.29 -0.27 5.84
C ASP A 35 6.56 0.37 4.66
N VAL A 36 5.42 -0.21 4.24
CA VAL A 36 4.57 0.33 3.18
C VAL A 36 3.99 1.67 3.59
N ILE A 37 3.45 1.78 4.81
CA ILE A 37 2.90 3.01 5.38
C ILE A 37 3.95 4.12 5.41
N ALA A 38 5.16 3.80 5.86
CA ALA A 38 6.28 4.74 5.94
C ALA A 38 6.74 5.17 4.54
N ALA A 39 6.89 4.23 3.61
CA ALA A 39 7.29 4.50 2.23
C ALA A 39 6.27 5.37 1.49
N ALA A 40 4.97 5.15 1.73
CA ALA A 40 3.89 5.93 1.14
C ALA A 40 3.63 7.28 1.85
N GLY A 41 4.27 7.54 2.99
CA GLY A 41 4.10 8.78 3.75
C GLY A 41 2.66 9.01 4.25
N VAL A 42 1.91 7.93 4.52
CA VAL A 42 0.53 8.00 5.02
C VAL A 42 0.45 7.67 6.51
N SER A 43 -0.65 8.03 7.16
CA SER A 43 -0.91 7.56 8.52
C SER A 43 -1.38 6.11 8.51
N LYS A 44 -1.17 5.40 9.63
CA LYS A 44 -1.67 4.03 9.82
C LYS A 44 -3.20 3.94 9.63
N GLY A 45 -3.95 4.89 10.17
CA GLY A 45 -5.41 4.94 9.99
C GLY A 45 -5.82 5.17 8.53
N ALA A 46 -5.08 6.00 7.78
CA ALA A 46 -5.32 6.20 6.36
C ALA A 46 -5.04 4.93 5.56
N PHE A 47 -3.99 4.17 5.90
CA PHE A 47 -3.71 2.87 5.28
C PHE A 47 -4.83 1.85 5.52
N TYR A 48 -5.27 1.70 6.77
CA TYR A 48 -6.33 0.73 7.11
C TYR A 48 -7.71 1.07 6.54
N HIS A 49 -7.90 2.30 6.03
CA HIS A 49 -9.07 2.63 5.23
C HIS A 49 -9.10 1.87 3.88
N TYR A 50 -7.93 1.54 3.31
CA TYR A 50 -7.80 0.86 2.02
C TYR A 50 -7.53 -0.64 2.17
N PHE A 51 -6.69 -1.04 3.12
CA PHE A 51 -6.26 -2.43 3.28
C PHE A 51 -6.34 -2.87 4.74
N ALA A 52 -7.12 -3.90 5.01
CA ALA A 52 -7.31 -4.43 6.35
C ALA A 52 -6.08 -5.22 6.86
N SER A 53 -5.28 -5.80 5.95
CA SER A 53 -4.14 -6.63 6.29
C SER A 53 -3.08 -6.66 5.19
N LYS A 54 -1.97 -7.36 5.44
CA LYS A 54 -0.89 -7.58 4.47
C LYS A 54 -1.33 -8.55 3.36
N GLU A 55 -2.18 -9.50 3.70
CA GLU A 55 -2.81 -10.45 2.77
C GLU A 55 -3.77 -9.73 1.83
N ALA A 56 -4.62 -8.83 2.35
CA ALA A 56 -5.52 -8.02 1.52
C ALA A 56 -4.75 -7.12 0.53
N LEU A 57 -3.60 -6.62 0.95
CA LEU A 57 -2.69 -5.86 0.09
C LEU A 57 -2.06 -6.74 -1.00
N LEU A 58 -1.67 -7.98 -0.66
CA LEU A 58 -1.15 -8.95 -1.61
C LEU A 58 -2.21 -9.40 -2.63
N GLU A 59 -3.43 -9.66 -2.17
CA GLU A 59 -4.56 -10.04 -3.03
C GLU A 59 -4.85 -8.93 -4.05
N ALA A 60 -4.92 -7.68 -3.61
CA ALA A 60 -5.09 -6.54 -4.50
C ALA A 60 -3.94 -6.38 -5.53
N LEU A 61 -2.70 -6.71 -5.14
CA LEU A 61 -1.58 -6.76 -6.10
C LEU A 61 -1.73 -7.91 -7.10
N ALA A 62 -2.16 -9.09 -6.64
CA ALA A 62 -2.40 -10.23 -7.52
C ALA A 62 -3.51 -9.91 -8.54
N GLU A 63 -4.61 -9.30 -8.11
CA GLU A 63 -5.67 -8.80 -8.99
C GLU A 63 -5.16 -7.78 -10.01
N ARG A 64 -4.27 -6.88 -9.61
CA ARG A 64 -3.65 -5.89 -10.50
C ARG A 64 -2.84 -6.55 -11.62
N PHE A 65 -2.12 -7.63 -11.33
CA PHE A 65 -1.33 -8.38 -12.31
C PHE A 65 -2.15 -9.34 -13.18
N ALA A 66 -3.33 -9.74 -12.72
CA ALA A 66 -4.22 -10.63 -13.45
C ALA A 66 -5.08 -9.90 -14.52
N ARG A 67 -4.99 -8.57 -14.59
CA ARG A 67 -5.68 -7.73 -15.59
C ARG A 67 -4.88 -7.58 -16.88
#